data_AF-A0A6V7KHA6-F1
#
_entry.id   AF-A0A6V7KHA6-F1
#
_cell.length_a   1.000
_cell.length_b   1.000
_cell.length_c   1.000
_cell.angle_alpha   90.00
_cell.angle_beta   90.00
_cell.angle_gamma   90.00
#
_symmetry.space_group_name_H-M   'P 1'
#
loop_
_entity.id
_entity.type
_entity.pdbx_description
1 polymer ?
#
loop_
_entity_poly.entity_id
_entity_poly.type
_entity_poly.pdbx_seq_one_letter_code
_entity_poly.pdbx_strand_id
1 'polypeptide(L)'
;GGNVIEEVGLNPNNAGEKGLRLLVILSFVFGPHFLHDDILLQLVDLLEMEDEMVGALVLSIFTFLGKYKPLCDVAPDIMSRMVPICKNFALSGTPKQAKQAIRCIFVNMVNIHDTIFPDIIDKIKTTLTPTSSDYRTSIVTLGHIAYNLPDKYHVQIKNMVSRKIVKELLVKETNESTADVIEGDWCKEDQLPEETRCRLEGLKCMARWLLGLKTDNLSAQKTFRMLNAFVGNKGDLLQQGRLSRAEMSWLRLQAGCSMLKICEQKGVGDQFTAEQFYNLSQLMLDDVKEVREAFAAKLHRGLGTGIPNKCLPLDFMGYYALGGKEQDKKQKQLLKTFMMQNITRRRDYVRALSLGTVERAMGQLPHILPDYMLVFAVPILAHDPEFTNSKDINQLKVIEQCLRFILEPLVTKN
;
A
#
# COMPACT_ATOMS: atom_id res chain seq x y z
N GLY A 1 -38.34 11.79 10.89
CA GLY A 1 -37.83 13.12 10.55
C GLY A 1 -37.75 13.20 9.04
N GLY A 2 -38.45 14.16 8.44
CA GLY A 2 -38.47 14.35 7.00
C GLY A 2 -37.06 14.61 6.44
N ASN A 3 -36.86 14.08 5.25
CA ASN A 3 -35.74 14.13 4.30
C ASN A 3 -34.68 15.26 4.40
N VAL A 4 -33.99 15.36 5.55
CA VAL A 4 -32.71 16.12 5.65
C VAL A 4 -31.73 15.72 4.53
N ILE A 5 -31.81 14.46 4.08
CA ILE A 5 -30.97 13.96 2.99
C ILE A 5 -31.31 14.62 1.64
N GLU A 6 -32.60 14.83 1.33
CA GLU A 6 -33.00 15.54 0.11
C GLU A 6 -32.73 17.05 0.22
N GLU A 7 -32.89 17.64 1.41
CA GLU A 7 -32.58 19.05 1.67
C GLU A 7 -31.09 19.37 1.46
N VAL A 8 -30.19 18.43 1.78
CA VAL A 8 -28.74 18.56 1.56
C VAL A 8 -28.32 18.11 0.15
N GLY A 9 -29.28 17.68 -0.70
CA GLY A 9 -29.00 17.21 -2.06
C GLY A 9 -28.15 15.94 -2.11
N LEU A 10 -28.16 15.14 -1.05
CA LEU A 10 -27.41 13.89 -0.96
C LEU A 10 -28.29 12.72 -1.43
N ASN A 11 -27.64 11.72 -2.04
CA ASN A 11 -28.34 10.49 -2.39
C ASN A 11 -28.57 9.67 -1.11
N PRO A 12 -29.83 9.30 -0.76
CA PRO A 12 -30.16 8.50 0.43
C PRO A 12 -29.31 7.24 0.59
N ASN A 13 -28.95 6.60 -0.53
CA ASN A 13 -28.21 5.34 -0.53
C ASN A 13 -26.71 5.51 -0.20
N ASN A 14 -26.15 6.73 -0.24
CA ASN A 14 -24.73 6.98 0.09
C ASN A 14 -24.49 8.09 1.11
N ALA A 15 -25.55 8.72 1.62
CA ALA A 15 -25.44 9.81 2.59
C ALA A 15 -24.74 9.35 3.89
N GLY A 16 -25.09 8.17 4.42
CA GLY A 16 -24.47 7.61 5.62
C GLY A 16 -22.97 7.35 5.46
N GLU A 17 -22.56 6.71 4.35
CA GLU A 17 -21.14 6.46 4.05
C GLU A 17 -20.36 7.77 3.91
N LYS A 18 -20.91 8.77 3.21
CA LYS A 18 -20.29 10.08 3.07
C LYS A 18 -20.17 10.81 4.41
N GLY A 19 -21.19 10.74 5.25
CA GLY A 19 -21.17 11.27 6.61
C GLY A 19 -20.06 10.66 7.46
N LEU A 20 -19.94 9.33 7.47
CA LEU A 20 -18.87 8.64 8.18
C LEU A 20 -17.49 8.99 7.64
N ARG A 21 -17.31 9.09 6.31
CA ARG A 21 -16.05 9.53 5.71
C ARG A 21 -15.68 10.95 6.13
N LEU A 22 -16.65 11.86 6.26
CA LEU A 22 -16.44 13.19 6.80
C LEU A 22 -16.00 13.12 8.27
N LEU A 23 -16.67 12.31 9.09
CA LEU A 23 -16.29 12.11 10.50
C LEU A 23 -14.87 11.54 10.63
N VAL A 24 -14.44 10.64 9.74
CA VAL A 24 -13.06 10.16 9.69
C VAL A 24 -12.07 11.32 9.48
N ILE A 25 -12.35 12.24 8.55
CA ILE A 25 -11.49 13.42 8.32
C ILE A 25 -11.50 14.34 9.54
N LEU A 26 -12.68 14.64 10.09
CA LEU A 26 -12.84 15.52 11.24
C LEU A 26 -12.17 14.94 12.50
N SER A 27 -12.21 13.63 12.70
CA SER A 27 -11.53 12.98 13.83
C SER A 27 -10.00 13.14 13.80
N PHE A 28 -9.42 13.26 12.61
CA PHE A 28 -8.00 13.51 12.44
C PHE A 28 -7.62 14.98 12.69
N VAL A 29 -8.47 15.93 12.29
CA VAL A 29 -8.20 17.37 12.39
C VAL A 29 -8.64 17.96 13.74
N PHE A 30 -9.79 17.52 14.24
CA PHE A 30 -10.49 18.06 15.41
C PHE A 30 -10.74 17.01 16.50
N GLY A 31 -9.81 16.07 16.68
CA GLY A 31 -9.90 14.96 17.64
C GLY A 31 -10.45 15.32 19.03
N PRO A 32 -10.05 16.43 19.68
CA PRO A 32 -10.58 16.82 20.99
C PRO A 32 -12.11 16.94 21.06
N HIS A 33 -12.77 17.35 19.98
CA HIS A 33 -14.23 17.56 19.95
C HIS A 33 -15.02 16.25 19.93
N PHE A 34 -14.36 15.12 19.73
CA PHE A 34 -14.97 13.79 19.77
C PHE A 34 -14.81 13.11 21.13
N LEU A 35 -13.97 13.65 22.03
CA LEU A 35 -13.66 13.04 23.32
C LEU A 35 -14.70 13.42 24.39
N HIS A 36 -15.96 13.17 24.06
CA HIS A 36 -17.10 13.27 24.97
C HIS A 36 -17.80 11.92 25.02
N ASP A 37 -18.20 11.47 26.21
CA ASP A 37 -18.70 10.11 26.42
C ASP A 37 -19.95 9.80 25.58
N ASP A 38 -20.86 10.78 25.42
CA ASP A 38 -22.04 10.65 24.57
C ASP A 38 -21.69 10.41 23.09
N ILE A 39 -20.70 11.12 22.56
CA ILE A 39 -20.21 10.94 21.18
C ILE A 39 -19.50 9.58 21.04
N LEU A 40 -18.64 9.24 21.99
CA LEU A 40 -17.91 7.98 21.97
C LEU A 40 -18.86 6.78 22.07
N LEU A 41 -19.89 6.86 22.90
CA LEU A 41 -20.94 5.83 23.01
C LEU A 41 -21.69 5.67 21.69
N GLN A 42 -22.12 6.78 21.05
CA GLN A 42 -22.77 6.71 19.74
C GLN A 42 -21.88 6.05 18.70
N LEU A 43 -20.58 6.36 18.69
CA LEU A 43 -19.62 5.71 17.81
C LEU A 43 -19.47 4.22 18.11
N VAL A 44 -19.49 3.79 19.39
CA VAL A 44 -19.49 2.37 19.74
C VAL A 44 -20.75 1.68 19.24
N ASP A 45 -21.91 2.29 19.41
CA ASP A 45 -23.19 1.71 18.98
C ASP A 45 -23.23 1.54 17.43
N LEU A 46 -22.58 2.44 16.69
CA LEU A 46 -22.40 2.27 15.23
C LEU A 46 -21.53 1.06 14.85
N LEU A 47 -20.65 0.57 15.74
CA LEU A 47 -19.87 -0.65 15.47
C LEU A 47 -20.72 -1.92 15.48
N GLU A 48 -21.91 -1.88 16.08
CA GLU A 48 -22.83 -3.01 16.16
C GLU A 48 -23.72 -3.13 14.91
N MET A 49 -23.65 -2.16 13.99
CA MET A 49 -24.35 -2.21 12.71
C MET A 49 -23.78 -3.30 11.79
N GLU A 50 -24.65 -3.99 11.06
CA GLU A 50 -24.27 -5.10 10.15
C GLU A 50 -23.49 -4.64 8.90
N ASP A 51 -23.53 -3.35 8.56
CA ASP A 51 -22.83 -2.81 7.39
C ASP A 51 -21.29 -2.92 7.56
N GLU A 52 -20.67 -3.73 6.70
CA GLU A 52 -19.25 -4.04 6.72
C GLU A 52 -18.34 -2.79 6.63
N MET A 53 -18.80 -1.73 5.98
CA MET A 53 -18.04 -0.49 5.81
C MET A 53 -18.09 0.40 7.05
N VAL A 54 -19.22 0.40 7.77
CA VAL A 54 -19.41 1.23 8.97
C VAL A 54 -18.36 0.88 10.02
N GLY A 55 -18.24 -0.40 10.39
CA GLY A 55 -17.27 -0.85 11.39
C GLY A 55 -15.84 -0.43 11.07
N ALA A 56 -15.40 -0.56 9.81
CA ALA A 56 -14.05 -0.17 9.40
C ALA A 56 -13.80 1.36 9.46
N LEU A 57 -14.81 2.18 9.11
CA LEU A 57 -14.70 3.64 9.19
C LEU A 57 -14.68 4.13 10.64
N VAL A 58 -15.56 3.60 11.47
CA VAL A 58 -15.66 3.97 12.88
C VAL A 58 -14.40 3.56 13.66
N LEU A 59 -13.85 2.36 13.45
CA LEU A 59 -12.56 2.00 14.04
C LEU A 59 -11.41 2.91 13.58
N SER A 60 -11.49 3.46 12.36
CA SER A 60 -10.54 4.46 11.88
C SER A 60 -10.68 5.78 12.65
N ILE A 61 -11.89 6.20 12.98
CA ILE A 61 -12.16 7.36 13.86
C ILE A 61 -11.48 7.14 15.20
N PHE A 62 -11.79 6.04 15.89
CA PHE A 62 -11.18 5.72 17.19
C PHE A 62 -9.65 5.63 17.12
N THR A 63 -9.08 5.12 16.03
CA THR A 63 -7.63 5.10 15.82
C THR A 63 -7.04 6.52 15.71
N PHE A 64 -7.73 7.46 15.07
CA PHE A 64 -7.28 8.86 15.00
C PHE A 64 -7.41 9.56 16.34
N LEU A 65 -8.51 9.37 17.07
CA LEU A 65 -8.68 9.90 18.42
C LEU A 65 -7.58 9.39 19.35
N GLY A 66 -7.29 8.09 19.30
CA GLY A 66 -6.24 7.45 20.09
C GLY A 66 -4.83 7.98 19.85
N LYS A 67 -4.53 8.45 18.63
CA LYS A 67 -3.25 9.10 18.32
C LYS A 67 -3.11 10.46 18.96
N TYR A 68 -4.24 11.15 19.19
CA TYR A 68 -4.25 12.40 19.95
C TYR A 68 -4.14 12.09 21.44
N LYS A 69 -5.00 11.20 21.96
CA LYS A 69 -4.93 10.71 23.34
C LYS A 69 -5.48 9.28 23.42
N PRO A 70 -4.71 8.29 23.92
CA PRO A 70 -5.17 6.91 24.02
C PRO A 70 -6.44 6.79 24.83
N LEU A 71 -7.42 6.07 24.29
CA LEU A 71 -8.74 5.96 24.92
C LEU A 71 -8.72 5.17 26.24
N CYS A 72 -7.73 4.29 26.47
CA CYS A 72 -7.56 3.63 27.76
C CYS A 72 -7.32 4.62 28.91
N ASP A 73 -6.79 5.81 28.61
CA ASP A 73 -6.44 6.82 29.62
C ASP A 73 -7.59 7.82 29.86
N VAL A 74 -8.53 7.96 28.92
CA VAL A 74 -9.60 8.97 28.98
C VAL A 74 -11.01 8.42 29.06
N ALA A 75 -11.24 7.21 28.55
CA ALA A 75 -12.56 6.61 28.43
C ALA A 75 -12.48 5.09 28.67
N PRO A 76 -12.07 4.64 29.88
CA PRO A 76 -11.86 3.23 30.17
C PRO A 76 -13.14 2.37 30.02
N ASP A 77 -14.31 2.94 30.28
CA ASP A 77 -15.59 2.24 30.13
C ASP A 77 -15.93 1.99 28.66
N ILE A 78 -15.69 2.98 27.80
CA ILE A 78 -15.80 2.85 26.34
C ILE A 78 -14.85 1.76 25.85
N MET A 79 -13.62 1.76 26.35
CA MET A 79 -12.63 0.74 25.99
C MET A 79 -13.06 -0.66 26.39
N SER A 80 -13.64 -0.83 27.56
CA SER A 80 -14.14 -2.12 28.04
C SER A 80 -15.22 -2.70 27.10
N ARG A 81 -16.09 -1.84 26.54
CA ARG A 81 -17.05 -2.24 25.49
C ARG A 81 -16.38 -2.57 24.16
N MET A 82 -15.37 -1.79 23.76
CA MET A 82 -14.71 -1.94 22.45
C MET A 82 -13.80 -3.17 22.32
N VAL A 83 -13.16 -3.61 23.41
CA VAL A 83 -12.22 -4.75 23.41
C VAL A 83 -12.80 -6.00 22.71
N PRO A 84 -13.97 -6.54 23.11
CA PRO A 84 -14.52 -7.73 22.46
C PRO A 84 -14.88 -7.48 20.99
N ILE A 85 -15.42 -6.30 20.64
CA ILE A 85 -15.78 -5.94 19.27
C ILE A 85 -14.53 -5.93 18.38
N CYS A 86 -13.44 -5.30 18.83
CA CYS A 86 -12.20 -5.23 18.09
C CYS A 86 -11.56 -6.62 17.95
N LYS A 87 -11.62 -7.46 18.98
CA LYS A 87 -11.14 -8.84 18.93
C LYS A 87 -11.93 -9.66 17.90
N ASN A 88 -13.25 -9.53 17.87
CA ASN A 88 -14.11 -10.20 16.88
C ASN A 88 -13.78 -9.72 15.46
N PHE A 89 -13.70 -8.42 15.23
CA PHE A 89 -13.33 -7.89 13.90
C PHE A 89 -11.94 -8.31 13.45
N ALA A 90 -10.96 -8.43 14.37
CA ALA A 90 -9.62 -8.92 14.05
C ALA A 90 -9.59 -10.41 13.67
N LEU A 91 -10.56 -11.21 14.12
CA LEU A 91 -10.55 -12.66 13.97
C LEU A 91 -11.51 -13.16 12.88
N SER A 92 -12.71 -12.58 12.78
CA SER A 92 -13.78 -13.03 11.88
C SER A 92 -14.45 -11.90 11.08
N GLY A 93 -13.98 -10.66 11.24
CA GLY A 93 -14.48 -9.53 10.44
C GLY A 93 -13.99 -9.58 9.00
N THR A 94 -14.41 -8.62 8.19
CA THR A 94 -13.83 -8.43 6.85
C THR A 94 -12.36 -8.03 6.95
N PRO A 95 -11.55 -8.23 5.88
CA PRO A 95 -10.17 -7.75 5.85
C PRO A 95 -10.02 -6.25 6.17
N LYS A 96 -11.00 -5.43 5.79
CA LYS A 96 -11.02 -3.99 6.11
C LYS A 96 -11.25 -3.75 7.61
N GLN A 97 -12.20 -4.45 8.21
CA GLN A 97 -12.48 -4.39 9.65
C GLN A 97 -11.27 -4.88 10.46
N ALA A 98 -10.71 -6.04 10.13
CA ALA A 98 -9.54 -6.60 10.81
C ALA A 98 -8.33 -5.66 10.83
N LYS A 99 -8.02 -5.06 9.67
CA LYS A 99 -6.97 -4.04 9.56
C LYS A 99 -7.18 -2.89 10.54
N GLN A 100 -8.41 -2.36 10.64
CA GLN A 100 -8.70 -1.20 11.47
C GLN A 100 -8.83 -1.59 12.95
N ALA A 101 -9.31 -2.80 13.25
CA ALA A 101 -9.37 -3.35 14.59
C ALA A 101 -7.97 -3.48 15.21
N ILE A 102 -7.02 -4.11 14.49
CA ILE A 102 -5.63 -4.24 14.98
C ILE A 102 -4.97 -2.88 15.20
N ARG A 103 -5.24 -1.90 14.32
CA ARG A 103 -4.74 -0.52 14.48
C ARG A 103 -5.36 0.17 15.69
N CYS A 104 -6.67 0.01 15.89
CA CYS A 104 -7.38 0.58 17.02
C CYS A 104 -6.88 -0.02 18.33
N ILE A 105 -6.75 -1.35 18.42
CA ILE A 105 -6.17 -2.05 19.58
C ILE A 105 -4.75 -1.54 19.85
N PHE A 106 -3.90 -1.49 18.83
CA PHE A 106 -2.51 -1.06 18.99
C PHE A 106 -2.40 0.37 19.56
N VAL A 107 -3.23 1.30 19.09
CA VAL A 107 -3.17 2.69 19.53
C VAL A 107 -3.86 2.92 20.88
N ASN A 108 -5.02 2.30 21.11
CA ASN A 108 -5.90 2.64 22.23
C ASN A 108 -5.85 1.70 23.43
N MET A 109 -5.32 0.48 23.28
CA MET A 109 -5.41 -0.59 24.28
C MET A 109 -4.04 -0.98 24.84
N VAL A 110 -3.14 0.00 25.00
CA VAL A 110 -1.72 -0.23 25.34
C VAL A 110 -1.56 -1.04 26.63
N ASN A 111 -2.44 -0.81 27.61
CA ASN A 111 -2.46 -1.49 28.90
C ASN A 111 -2.75 -3.00 28.84
N ILE A 112 -3.36 -3.50 27.76
CA ILE A 112 -3.72 -4.92 27.60
C ILE A 112 -3.01 -5.59 26.42
N HIS A 113 -2.00 -4.95 25.82
CA HIS A 113 -1.25 -5.55 24.70
C HIS A 113 -0.65 -6.92 25.04
N ASP A 114 -0.25 -7.12 26.30
CA ASP A 114 0.30 -8.38 26.79
C ASP A 114 -0.70 -9.53 26.92
N THR A 115 -2.01 -9.26 26.81
CA THR A 115 -3.06 -10.28 26.88
C THR A 115 -3.83 -10.40 25.57
N ILE A 116 -4.23 -9.27 24.97
CA ILE A 116 -5.08 -9.30 23.77
C ILE A 116 -4.34 -9.79 22.51
N PHE A 117 -3.07 -9.41 22.32
CA PHE A 117 -2.33 -9.84 21.13
C PHE A 117 -1.92 -11.31 21.17
N PRO A 118 -1.45 -11.88 22.30
CA PRO A 118 -1.24 -13.32 22.40
C PRO A 118 -2.50 -14.12 22.09
N ASP A 119 -3.64 -13.74 22.67
CA ASP A 119 -4.93 -14.37 22.38
C ASP A 119 -5.27 -14.36 20.89
N ILE A 120 -5.10 -13.20 20.23
CA ILE A 120 -5.37 -13.07 18.79
C ILE A 120 -4.38 -13.94 17.99
N ILE A 121 -3.08 -13.89 18.33
CA ILE A 121 -2.02 -14.67 17.68
C ILE A 121 -2.30 -16.17 17.79
N ASP A 122 -2.70 -16.65 18.97
CA ASP A 122 -3.01 -18.05 19.20
C ASP A 122 -4.23 -18.49 18.42
N LYS A 123 -5.26 -17.65 18.32
CA LYS A 123 -6.43 -17.95 17.49
C LYS A 123 -6.08 -18.00 16.00
N ILE A 124 -5.34 -17.02 15.48
CA ILE A 124 -5.00 -16.99 14.05
C ILE A 124 -4.09 -18.13 13.62
N LYS A 125 -3.32 -18.76 14.53
CA LYS A 125 -2.58 -19.99 14.21
C LYS A 125 -3.49 -21.11 13.69
N THR A 126 -4.73 -21.16 14.16
CA THR A 126 -5.72 -22.18 13.77
C THR A 126 -6.48 -21.82 12.50
N THR A 127 -6.70 -20.53 12.24
CA THR A 127 -7.46 -20.03 11.09
C THR A 127 -6.58 -19.63 9.90
N LEU A 128 -5.25 -19.58 10.06
CA LEU A 128 -4.27 -19.45 8.96
C LEU A 128 -4.14 -20.75 8.15
N THR A 129 -5.28 -21.25 7.67
CA THR A 129 -5.43 -22.45 6.85
C THR A 129 -6.40 -22.17 5.71
N PRO A 130 -6.17 -22.69 4.48
CA PRO A 130 -7.05 -22.43 3.34
C PRO A 130 -8.50 -22.87 3.52
N THR A 131 -8.78 -23.81 4.44
CA THR A 131 -10.13 -24.32 4.72
C THR A 131 -10.93 -23.43 5.67
N SER A 132 -10.29 -22.44 6.28
CA SER A 132 -10.94 -21.49 7.18
C SER A 132 -11.65 -20.39 6.38
N SER A 133 -12.91 -20.09 6.69
CA SER A 133 -13.62 -18.92 6.17
C SER A 133 -12.88 -17.62 6.50
N ASP A 134 -12.24 -17.57 7.66
CA ASP A 134 -11.50 -16.39 8.16
C ASP A 134 -10.05 -16.32 7.67
N TYR A 135 -9.67 -17.13 6.68
CA TYR A 135 -8.27 -17.26 6.26
C TYR A 135 -7.67 -15.92 5.81
N ARG A 136 -8.36 -15.22 4.90
CA ARG A 136 -7.92 -13.91 4.40
C ARG A 136 -7.84 -12.87 5.50
N THR A 137 -8.82 -12.85 6.39
CA THR A 137 -8.85 -11.97 7.57
C THR A 137 -7.64 -12.22 8.48
N SER A 138 -7.32 -13.49 8.71
CA SER A 138 -6.17 -13.91 9.52
C SER A 138 -4.84 -13.48 8.90
N ILE A 139 -4.71 -13.51 7.57
CA ILE A 139 -3.52 -12.99 6.85
C ILE A 139 -3.37 -11.48 7.09
N VAL A 140 -4.46 -10.71 6.98
CA VAL A 140 -4.43 -9.26 7.21
C VAL A 140 -4.08 -8.93 8.66
N THR A 141 -4.70 -9.64 9.61
CA THR A 141 -4.42 -9.49 11.04
C THR A 141 -2.96 -9.77 11.34
N LEU A 142 -2.40 -10.90 10.86
CA LEU A 142 -0.99 -11.23 11.00
C LEU A 142 -0.09 -10.11 10.47
N GLY A 143 -0.37 -9.61 9.26
CA GLY A 143 0.43 -8.55 8.64
C GLY A 143 0.42 -7.25 9.45
N HIS A 144 -0.72 -6.88 10.04
CA HIS A 144 -0.81 -5.67 10.86
C HIS A 144 -0.17 -5.82 12.25
N ILE A 145 -0.26 -7.00 12.86
CA ILE A 145 0.50 -7.32 14.08
C ILE A 145 2.00 -7.29 13.79
N ALA A 146 2.44 -7.89 12.68
CA ALA A 146 3.84 -7.94 12.26
C ALA A 146 4.47 -6.56 12.04
N TYR A 147 3.68 -5.60 11.58
CA TYR A 147 4.12 -4.21 11.39
C TYR A 147 4.23 -3.45 12.71
N ASN A 148 3.25 -3.62 13.60
CA ASN A 148 3.12 -2.81 14.82
C ASN A 148 3.95 -3.36 16.00
N LEU A 149 4.11 -4.69 16.09
CA LEU A 149 4.74 -5.40 17.20
C LEU A 149 5.85 -6.37 16.74
N PRO A 150 6.81 -5.91 15.92
CA PRO A 150 7.83 -6.77 15.32
C PRO A 150 8.74 -7.42 16.36
N ASP A 151 9.07 -6.72 17.44
CA ASP A 151 10.02 -7.17 18.46
C ASP A 151 9.37 -8.13 19.47
N LYS A 152 8.16 -7.80 19.92
CA LYS A 152 7.46 -8.52 21.01
C LYS A 152 7.12 -9.97 20.63
N TYR A 153 6.76 -10.22 19.38
CA TYR A 153 6.36 -11.54 18.89
C TYR A 153 7.23 -12.04 17.72
N HIS A 154 8.46 -11.55 17.62
CA HIS A 154 9.35 -11.76 16.46
C HIS A 154 9.39 -13.22 15.98
N VAL A 155 9.68 -14.16 16.88
CA VAL A 155 9.85 -15.59 16.55
C VAL A 155 8.54 -16.20 16.04
N GLN A 156 7.42 -15.88 16.67
CA GLN A 156 6.11 -16.41 16.28
C GLN A 156 5.68 -15.88 14.91
N ILE A 157 5.81 -14.56 14.71
CA ILE A 157 5.51 -13.89 13.44
C ILE A 157 6.40 -14.44 12.32
N LYS A 158 7.72 -14.49 12.52
CA LYS A 158 8.68 -15.02 11.53
C LYS A 158 8.33 -16.44 11.10
N ASN A 159 7.98 -17.30 12.05
CA ASN A 159 7.56 -18.68 11.77
C ASN A 159 6.26 -18.73 10.95
N MET A 160 5.24 -17.96 11.33
CA MET A 160 3.97 -17.91 10.60
C MET A 160 4.17 -17.35 9.19
N VAL A 161 4.89 -16.25 9.03
CA VAL A 161 5.15 -15.67 7.70
C VAL A 161 5.95 -16.63 6.82
N SER A 162 7.01 -17.24 7.34
CA SER A 162 7.86 -18.14 6.54
C SER A 162 7.13 -19.43 6.14
N ARG A 163 6.34 -20.02 7.05
CA ARG A 163 5.65 -21.30 6.80
C ARG A 163 4.29 -21.10 6.14
N LYS A 164 3.41 -20.30 6.74
CA LYS A 164 2.02 -20.14 6.30
C LYS A 164 1.89 -19.22 5.10
N ILE A 165 2.61 -18.09 5.08
CA ILE A 165 2.48 -17.11 4.00
C ILE A 165 3.39 -17.44 2.82
N VAL A 166 4.70 -17.60 3.05
CA VAL A 166 5.64 -17.87 1.95
C VAL A 166 5.46 -19.29 1.43
N LYS A 167 5.71 -20.30 2.26
CA LYS A 167 5.76 -21.70 1.81
C LYS A 167 4.39 -22.26 1.41
N GLU A 168 3.37 -22.11 2.26
CA GLU A 168 2.07 -22.76 2.05
C GLU A 168 1.13 -21.98 1.11
N LEU A 169 1.17 -20.64 1.09
CA LEU A 169 0.25 -19.80 0.30
C LEU A 169 0.85 -19.32 -1.03
N LEU A 170 2.10 -18.86 -1.04
CA LEU A 170 2.70 -18.21 -2.22
C LEU A 170 3.52 -19.18 -3.09
N VAL A 171 4.20 -20.15 -2.49
CA VAL A 171 5.15 -21.06 -3.18
C VAL A 171 4.59 -22.46 -3.39
N LYS A 172 3.51 -22.83 -2.69
CA LYS A 172 2.88 -24.14 -2.87
C LYS A 172 2.21 -24.22 -4.24
N GLU A 173 2.41 -25.34 -4.93
CA GLU A 173 1.75 -25.62 -6.20
C GLU A 173 0.23 -25.72 -6.02
N THR A 174 -0.53 -25.05 -6.90
CA THR A 174 -1.99 -25.18 -6.95
C THR A 174 -2.34 -26.36 -7.83
N ASN A 175 -3.08 -27.33 -7.31
CA ASN A 175 -3.49 -28.51 -8.09
C ASN A 175 -4.59 -28.21 -9.12
N GLU A 176 -5.41 -27.19 -8.85
CA GLU A 176 -6.51 -26.76 -9.72
C GLU A 176 -6.03 -25.66 -10.67
N SER A 177 -6.41 -25.75 -11.94
CA SER A 177 -6.12 -24.72 -12.93
C SER A 177 -7.27 -23.72 -12.98
N THR A 178 -6.94 -22.44 -12.91
CA THR A 178 -7.87 -21.31 -13.08
C THR A 178 -7.63 -20.56 -14.39
N ALA A 179 -6.74 -21.07 -15.26
CA ALA A 179 -6.29 -20.41 -16.49
C ALA A 179 -7.44 -19.86 -17.35
N ASP A 180 -8.53 -20.62 -17.48
CA ASP A 180 -9.67 -20.32 -18.34
C ASP A 180 -10.91 -19.82 -17.57
N VAL A 181 -10.80 -19.59 -16.26
CA VAL A 181 -11.97 -19.22 -15.41
C VAL A 181 -12.41 -17.77 -15.63
N ILE A 182 -11.47 -16.88 -15.97
CA ILE A 182 -11.72 -15.45 -16.17
C ILE A 182 -11.29 -15.07 -17.57
N GLU A 183 -12.22 -14.54 -18.36
CA GLU A 183 -11.93 -14.00 -19.68
C GLU A 183 -11.23 -12.64 -19.59
N GLY A 184 -10.21 -12.46 -20.42
CA GLY A 184 -9.46 -11.21 -20.53
C GLY A 184 -8.27 -11.10 -19.57
N ASP A 185 -7.59 -9.96 -19.65
CA ASP A 185 -6.34 -9.70 -18.93
C ASP A 185 -6.54 -8.95 -17.59
N TRP A 186 -7.78 -8.56 -17.29
CA TRP A 186 -8.15 -7.82 -16.10
C TRP A 186 -9.60 -8.08 -15.68
N CYS A 187 -9.84 -8.06 -14.37
CA CYS A 187 -11.15 -8.13 -13.75
C CYS A 187 -11.15 -7.34 -12.44
N LYS A 188 -12.32 -7.12 -11.83
CA LYS A 188 -12.39 -6.50 -10.50
C LYS A 188 -11.87 -7.48 -9.43
N GLU A 189 -11.30 -6.95 -8.34
CA GLU A 189 -10.69 -7.77 -7.28
C GLU A 189 -11.68 -8.76 -6.63
N ASP A 190 -12.97 -8.42 -6.57
CA ASP A 190 -14.03 -9.27 -6.02
C ASP A 190 -14.42 -10.44 -6.93
N GLN A 191 -14.05 -10.39 -8.21
CA GLN A 191 -14.26 -11.46 -9.19
C GLN A 191 -13.11 -12.48 -9.22
N LEU A 192 -12.00 -12.19 -8.52
CA LEU A 192 -10.87 -13.10 -8.43
C LEU A 192 -11.19 -14.31 -7.55
N PRO A 193 -10.61 -15.49 -7.83
CA PRO A 193 -10.68 -16.63 -6.93
C PRO A 193 -10.16 -16.25 -5.53
N GLU A 194 -10.79 -16.81 -4.49
CA GLU A 194 -10.45 -16.47 -3.11
C GLU A 194 -8.99 -16.79 -2.77
N GLU A 195 -8.43 -17.86 -3.38
CA GLU A 195 -7.00 -18.18 -3.25
C GLU A 195 -6.12 -17.03 -3.75
N THR A 196 -6.40 -16.47 -4.93
CA THR A 196 -5.65 -15.33 -5.46
C THR A 196 -5.83 -14.09 -4.57
N ARG A 197 -7.05 -13.81 -4.07
CA ARG A 197 -7.26 -12.71 -3.11
C ARG A 197 -6.46 -12.91 -1.82
N CYS A 198 -6.33 -14.14 -1.33
CA CYS A 198 -5.46 -14.48 -0.21
C CYS A 198 -3.98 -14.25 -0.54
N ARG A 199 -3.51 -14.63 -1.75
CA ARG A 199 -2.14 -14.36 -2.21
C ARG A 199 -1.84 -12.87 -2.27
N LEU A 200 -2.79 -12.04 -2.75
CA LEU A 200 -2.64 -10.59 -2.74
C LEU A 200 -2.43 -10.05 -1.32
N GLU A 201 -3.23 -10.49 -0.35
CA GLU A 201 -3.02 -10.13 1.06
C GLU A 201 -1.74 -10.73 1.65
N GLY A 202 -1.30 -11.90 1.18
CA GLY A 202 -0.01 -12.50 1.54
C GLY A 202 1.17 -11.63 1.13
N LEU A 203 1.17 -11.11 -0.10
CA LEU A 203 2.18 -10.17 -0.59
C LEU A 203 2.21 -8.87 0.23
N LYS A 204 1.03 -8.34 0.61
CA LYS A 204 0.94 -7.17 1.49
C LYS A 204 1.39 -7.50 2.92
N CYS A 205 1.09 -8.70 3.43
CA CYS A 205 1.51 -9.18 4.75
C CYS A 205 3.04 -9.24 4.83
N MET A 206 3.70 -9.76 3.80
CA MET A 206 5.17 -9.79 3.74
C MET A 206 5.79 -8.40 3.73
N ALA A 207 5.25 -7.47 2.93
CA ALA A 207 5.72 -6.09 2.92
C ALA A 207 5.58 -5.44 4.32
N ARG A 208 4.43 -5.65 4.99
CA ARG A 208 4.20 -5.15 6.35
C ARG A 208 5.15 -5.76 7.38
N TRP A 209 5.37 -7.07 7.32
CA TRP A 209 6.32 -7.77 8.19
C TRP A 209 7.73 -7.20 8.02
N LEU A 210 8.19 -7.06 6.78
CA LEU A 210 9.51 -6.51 6.50
C LEU A 210 9.65 -5.06 6.97
N LEU A 211 8.65 -4.22 6.73
CA LEU A 211 8.62 -2.86 7.25
C LEU A 211 8.72 -2.82 8.79
N GLY A 212 8.08 -3.78 9.49
CA GLY A 212 8.20 -3.94 10.93
C GLY A 212 9.63 -4.24 11.39
N LEU A 213 10.37 -5.06 10.64
CA LEU A 213 11.76 -5.43 10.98
C LEU A 213 12.77 -4.28 10.84
N LYS A 214 12.44 -3.23 10.08
CA LYS A 214 13.21 -2.00 9.85
C LYS A 214 14.59 -2.15 9.20
N THR A 215 15.47 -3.00 9.72
CA THR A 215 16.89 -3.11 9.33
C THR A 215 17.35 -4.55 9.06
N ASP A 216 16.45 -5.53 9.02
CA ASP A 216 16.80 -6.92 8.69
C ASP A 216 17.10 -7.07 7.19
N ASN A 217 18.38 -6.94 6.84
CA ASN A 217 18.85 -6.98 5.47
C ASN A 217 18.62 -8.33 4.78
N LEU A 218 18.80 -9.44 5.50
CA LEU A 218 18.67 -10.78 4.92
C LEU A 218 17.21 -11.09 4.57
N SER A 219 16.29 -10.73 5.47
CA SER A 219 14.85 -10.86 5.23
C SER A 219 14.41 -9.94 4.07
N ALA A 220 14.99 -8.74 3.96
CA ALA A 220 14.71 -7.82 2.86
C ALA A 220 15.15 -8.39 1.50
N GLN A 221 16.40 -8.85 1.38
CA GLN A 221 16.93 -9.42 0.14
C GLN A 221 16.12 -10.61 -0.36
N LYS A 222 15.72 -11.53 0.54
CA LYS A 222 14.88 -12.68 0.19
C LYS A 222 13.49 -12.25 -0.27
N THR A 223 12.90 -11.28 0.42
CA THR A 223 11.57 -10.74 0.08
C THR A 223 11.59 -10.04 -1.27
N PHE A 224 12.57 -9.17 -1.54
CA PHE A 224 12.71 -8.51 -2.83
C PHE A 224 12.97 -9.49 -3.96
N ARG A 225 13.79 -10.53 -3.77
CA ARG A 225 13.99 -11.57 -4.78
C ARG A 225 12.67 -12.22 -5.19
N MET A 226 11.83 -12.56 -4.22
CA MET A 226 10.54 -13.18 -4.49
C MET A 226 9.55 -12.23 -5.15
N LEU A 227 9.43 -10.99 -4.65
CA LEU A 227 8.56 -9.97 -5.26
C LEU A 227 8.99 -9.65 -6.69
N ASN A 228 10.30 -9.55 -6.94
CA ASN A 228 10.86 -9.35 -8.26
C ASN A 228 10.58 -10.54 -9.19
N ALA A 229 10.56 -11.78 -8.68
CA ALA A 229 10.18 -12.95 -9.47
C ALA A 229 8.71 -12.91 -9.90
N PHE A 230 7.80 -12.41 -9.06
CA PHE A 230 6.41 -12.17 -9.50
C PHE A 230 6.34 -11.15 -10.64
N VAL A 231 7.14 -10.08 -10.61
CA VAL A 231 7.18 -9.08 -11.69
C VAL A 231 7.79 -9.68 -12.96
N GLY A 232 8.96 -10.32 -12.87
CA GLY A 232 9.67 -10.92 -14.00
C GLY A 232 8.92 -12.07 -14.67
N ASN A 233 8.19 -12.88 -13.89
CA ASN A 233 7.40 -14.00 -14.40
C ASN A 233 5.96 -13.59 -14.76
N LYS A 234 5.70 -12.30 -14.98
CA LYS A 234 4.39 -11.74 -15.33
C LYS A 234 3.24 -12.12 -14.37
N GLY A 235 3.54 -12.44 -13.12
CA GLY A 235 2.58 -12.80 -12.06
C GLY A 235 2.50 -14.29 -11.73
N ASP A 236 3.05 -15.16 -12.58
CA ASP A 236 3.10 -16.60 -12.32
C ASP A 236 4.44 -16.99 -11.70
N LEU A 237 4.52 -16.91 -10.37
CA LEU A 237 5.77 -17.17 -9.62
C LEU A 237 6.41 -18.53 -9.98
N LEU A 238 5.59 -19.57 -10.15
CA LEU A 238 6.04 -20.94 -10.39
C LEU A 238 6.09 -21.30 -11.88
N GLN A 239 5.65 -20.39 -12.77
CA GLN A 239 5.61 -20.59 -14.22
C GLN A 239 4.89 -21.87 -14.65
N GLN A 240 3.80 -22.20 -13.95
CA GLN A 240 3.03 -23.43 -14.19
C GLN A 240 1.96 -23.28 -15.28
N GLY A 241 1.64 -22.04 -15.67
CA GLY A 241 0.58 -21.77 -16.65
C GLY A 241 -0.82 -22.14 -16.16
N ARG A 242 -1.03 -22.19 -14.84
CA ARG A 242 -2.31 -22.56 -14.22
C ARG A 242 -3.19 -21.39 -13.82
N LEU A 243 -2.65 -20.16 -13.83
CA LEU A 243 -3.37 -18.96 -13.43
C LEU A 243 -3.97 -18.26 -14.65
N SER A 244 -5.14 -17.64 -14.49
CA SER A 244 -5.70 -16.79 -15.53
C SER A 244 -4.83 -15.55 -15.74
N ARG A 245 -4.94 -14.94 -16.93
CA ARG A 245 -4.23 -13.69 -17.25
C ARG A 245 -4.59 -12.55 -16.31
N ALA A 246 -5.86 -12.47 -15.89
CA ALA A 246 -6.31 -11.51 -14.90
C ALA A 246 -5.65 -11.71 -13.53
N GLU A 247 -5.55 -12.95 -13.03
CA GLU A 247 -4.86 -13.24 -11.76
C GLU A 247 -3.37 -12.88 -11.83
N MET A 248 -2.72 -13.23 -12.93
CA MET A 248 -1.33 -12.86 -13.22
C MET A 248 -1.15 -11.33 -13.17
N SER A 249 -2.09 -10.56 -13.74
CA SER A 249 -2.09 -9.08 -13.69
C SER A 249 -2.16 -8.53 -12.28
N TRP A 250 -3.07 -9.06 -11.46
CA TRP A 250 -3.20 -8.64 -10.07
C TRP A 250 -1.96 -8.99 -9.23
N LEU A 251 -1.39 -10.19 -9.43
CA LEU A 251 -0.22 -10.65 -8.67
C LEU A 251 1.03 -9.83 -8.98
N ARG A 252 1.33 -9.54 -10.25
CA ARG A 252 2.49 -8.70 -10.61
C ARG A 252 2.31 -7.25 -10.16
N LEU A 253 1.10 -6.69 -10.30
CA LEU A 253 0.77 -5.36 -9.80
C LEU A 253 0.97 -5.27 -8.28
N GLN A 254 0.45 -6.25 -7.55
CA GLN A 254 0.53 -6.26 -6.09
C GLN A 254 1.97 -6.46 -5.61
N ALA A 255 2.75 -7.29 -6.29
CA ALA A 255 4.18 -7.45 -6.00
C ALA A 255 4.93 -6.13 -6.19
N GLY A 256 4.74 -5.45 -7.34
CA GLY A 256 5.35 -4.15 -7.60
C GLY A 256 4.91 -3.07 -6.61
N CYS A 257 3.63 -3.01 -6.26
CA CYS A 257 3.12 -2.08 -5.25
C CYS A 257 3.70 -2.35 -3.85
N SER A 258 3.95 -3.62 -3.51
CA SER A 258 4.62 -4.01 -2.27
C SER A 258 6.09 -3.61 -2.28
N MET A 259 6.81 -3.77 -3.41
CA MET A 259 8.20 -3.31 -3.57
C MET A 259 8.31 -1.81 -3.36
N LEU A 260 7.49 -1.00 -4.05
CA LEU A 260 7.42 0.45 -3.82
C LEU A 260 7.18 0.77 -2.35
N LYS A 261 6.24 0.08 -1.71
CA LYS A 261 5.91 0.35 -0.31
C LYS A 261 7.06 0.05 0.66
N ILE A 262 7.89 -0.96 0.38
CA ILE A 262 9.08 -1.27 1.19
C ILE A 262 10.14 -0.18 0.98
N CYS A 263 10.35 0.27 -0.25
CA CYS A 263 11.32 1.32 -0.60
C CYS A 263 11.01 2.69 0.01
N GLU A 264 9.79 2.94 0.52
CA GLU A 264 9.47 4.16 1.28
C GLU A 264 10.18 4.24 2.66
N GLN A 265 10.82 3.15 3.12
CA GLN A 265 11.47 3.08 4.43
C GLN A 265 12.95 2.72 4.33
N LYS A 266 13.82 3.58 4.88
CA LYS A 266 15.26 3.31 5.03
C LYS A 266 15.54 2.06 5.86
N GLY A 267 16.69 1.43 5.63
CA GLY A 267 17.08 0.14 6.20
C GLY A 267 16.69 -0.98 5.24
N VAL A 268 15.50 -1.57 5.43
CA VAL A 268 15.01 -2.65 4.55
C VAL A 268 14.86 -2.20 3.10
N GLY A 269 14.40 -0.97 2.84
CA GLY A 269 14.29 -0.42 1.49
C GLY A 269 15.62 -0.22 0.79
N ASP A 270 16.71 -0.03 1.54
CA ASP A 270 18.06 0.19 1.00
C ASP A 270 18.69 -1.11 0.45
N GLN A 271 18.05 -2.27 0.68
CA GLN A 271 18.47 -3.56 0.10
C GLN A 271 17.93 -3.79 -1.31
N PHE A 272 17.26 -2.79 -1.89
CA PHE A 272 16.75 -2.83 -3.25
C PHE A 272 17.89 -2.68 -4.27
N THR A 273 17.99 -3.61 -5.23
CA THR A 273 19.10 -3.59 -6.20
C THR A 273 18.75 -2.81 -7.46
N ALA A 274 19.78 -2.37 -8.20
CA ALA A 274 19.59 -1.67 -9.47
C ALA A 274 18.82 -2.52 -10.51
N GLU A 275 19.12 -3.83 -10.59
CA GLU A 275 18.39 -4.75 -11.48
C GLU A 275 16.91 -4.83 -11.12
N GLN A 276 16.58 -4.93 -9.83
CA GLN A 276 15.20 -4.93 -9.36
C GLN A 276 14.51 -3.58 -9.65
N PHE A 277 15.25 -2.48 -9.56
CA PHE A 277 14.76 -1.16 -9.90
C PHE A 277 14.39 -1.04 -11.39
N TYR A 278 15.21 -1.58 -12.30
CA TYR A 278 14.88 -1.59 -13.73
C TYR A 278 13.71 -2.51 -14.04
N ASN A 279 13.69 -3.73 -13.48
CA ASN A 279 12.57 -4.67 -13.67
C ASN A 279 11.25 -4.09 -13.16
N LEU A 280 11.26 -3.44 -11.99
CA LEU A 280 10.07 -2.80 -11.42
C LEU A 280 9.57 -1.64 -12.28
N SER A 281 10.47 -0.88 -12.92
CA SER A 281 10.10 0.22 -13.81
C SER A 281 9.24 -0.24 -14.99
N GLN A 282 9.40 -1.49 -15.44
CA GLN A 282 8.65 -2.05 -16.58
C GLN A 282 7.14 -2.15 -16.33
N LEU A 283 6.68 -2.12 -15.07
CA LEU A 283 5.24 -2.02 -14.76
C LEU A 283 4.61 -0.71 -15.25
N MET A 284 5.41 0.34 -15.51
CA MET A 284 4.95 1.56 -16.19
C MET A 284 4.55 1.31 -17.65
N LEU A 285 5.02 0.20 -18.24
CA LEU A 285 4.79 -0.20 -19.63
C LEU A 285 4.04 -1.53 -19.73
N ASP A 286 3.42 -1.98 -18.64
CA ASP A 286 2.70 -3.26 -18.61
C ASP A 286 1.67 -3.37 -19.74
N ASP A 287 1.53 -4.55 -20.34
CA ASP A 287 0.59 -4.80 -21.43
C ASP A 287 -0.85 -4.43 -21.03
N VAL A 288 -1.20 -4.58 -19.74
CA VAL A 288 -2.53 -4.32 -19.19
C VAL A 288 -2.62 -2.90 -18.66
N LYS A 289 -3.57 -2.12 -19.21
CA LYS A 289 -3.77 -0.71 -18.89
C LYS A 289 -4.00 -0.47 -17.40
N GLU A 290 -4.81 -1.32 -16.76
CA GLU A 290 -5.18 -1.19 -15.36
C GLU A 290 -3.98 -1.43 -14.43
N VAL A 291 -3.03 -2.28 -14.82
CA VAL A 291 -1.76 -2.45 -14.12
C VAL A 291 -0.94 -1.17 -14.21
N ARG A 292 -0.80 -0.58 -15.41
CA ARG A 292 -0.10 0.71 -15.60
C ARG A 292 -0.73 1.82 -14.77
N GLU A 293 -2.07 1.94 -14.79
CA GLU A 293 -2.85 2.93 -14.03
C GLU A 293 -2.63 2.79 -12.52
N ALA A 294 -2.86 1.60 -11.99
CA ALA A 294 -2.76 1.35 -10.56
C ALA A 294 -1.33 1.51 -10.04
N PHE A 295 -0.34 1.04 -10.80
CA PHE A 295 1.07 1.17 -10.46
C PHE A 295 1.52 2.64 -10.48
N ALA A 296 1.17 3.39 -11.53
CA ALA A 296 1.49 4.82 -11.61
C ALA A 296 0.84 5.64 -10.48
N ALA A 297 -0.41 5.34 -10.14
CA ALA A 297 -1.10 5.99 -9.01
C ALA A 297 -0.41 5.68 -7.67
N LYS A 298 0.10 4.46 -7.51
CA LYS A 298 0.86 4.04 -6.32
C LYS A 298 2.21 4.76 -6.24
N LEU A 299 2.95 4.80 -7.35
CA LEU A 299 4.20 5.53 -7.50
C LEU A 299 4.04 7.01 -7.14
N HIS A 300 3.06 7.68 -7.75
CA HIS A 300 2.76 9.09 -7.49
C HIS A 300 2.49 9.37 -6.01
N ARG A 301 1.70 8.51 -5.36
CA ARG A 301 1.38 8.64 -3.93
C ARG A 301 2.62 8.42 -3.06
N GLY A 302 3.40 7.38 -3.35
CA GLY A 302 4.63 7.07 -2.60
C GLY A 302 5.65 8.19 -2.71
N LEU A 303 5.81 8.78 -3.89
CA LEU A 303 6.68 9.94 -4.11
C LEU A 303 6.17 11.22 -3.44
N GLY A 304 4.86 11.39 -3.28
CA GLY A 304 4.24 12.64 -2.83
C GLY A 304 3.89 12.74 -1.35
N THR A 305 4.02 11.67 -0.56
CA THR A 305 3.54 11.61 0.84
C THR A 305 4.72 11.64 1.80
N GLY A 306 4.75 12.56 2.77
CA GLY A 306 5.74 12.53 3.87
C GLY A 306 7.19 12.82 3.45
N ILE A 307 7.38 13.64 2.41
CA ILE A 307 8.70 14.08 1.96
C ILE A 307 9.46 14.74 3.12
N PRO A 308 10.74 14.39 3.37
CA PRO A 308 11.59 13.43 2.65
C PRO A 308 11.72 12.07 3.36
N ASN A 309 11.09 11.90 4.53
CA ASN A 309 11.43 10.82 5.46
C ASN A 309 10.48 9.61 5.38
N LYS A 310 9.31 9.76 4.74
CA LYS A 310 8.30 8.69 4.60
C LYS A 310 7.73 8.63 3.17
N CYS A 311 8.59 8.94 2.19
CA CYS A 311 8.27 8.90 0.78
C CYS A 311 9.21 7.94 0.05
N LEU A 312 8.83 7.56 -1.18
CA LEU A 312 9.76 6.96 -2.11
C LEU A 312 10.94 7.91 -2.35
N PRO A 313 12.18 7.38 -2.44
CA PRO A 313 13.33 8.18 -2.81
C PRO A 313 13.18 8.77 -4.22
N LEU A 314 14.01 9.78 -4.51
CA LEU A 314 13.90 10.58 -5.73
C LEU A 314 14.16 9.78 -7.02
N ASP A 315 14.98 8.74 -6.93
CA ASP A 315 15.29 7.81 -8.02
C ASP A 315 14.04 7.26 -8.71
N PHE A 316 13.00 6.91 -7.95
CA PHE A 316 11.72 6.45 -8.48
C PHE A 316 11.00 7.49 -9.36
N MET A 317 11.33 8.78 -9.29
CA MET A 317 10.81 9.76 -10.26
C MET A 317 11.29 9.46 -11.68
N GLY A 318 12.45 8.82 -11.85
CA GLY A 318 12.96 8.39 -13.15
C GLY A 318 11.98 7.52 -13.93
N TYR A 319 11.09 6.78 -13.24
CA TYR A 319 10.06 5.94 -13.87
C TYR A 319 9.10 6.74 -14.77
N TYR A 320 8.88 8.04 -14.49
CA TYR A 320 8.04 8.87 -15.35
C TYR A 320 8.58 9.03 -16.78
N ALA A 321 9.87 8.78 -17.02
CA ALA A 321 10.46 8.79 -18.36
C ALA A 321 9.73 7.82 -19.31
N LEU A 322 9.32 6.66 -18.80
CA LEU A 322 8.61 5.64 -19.56
C LEU A 322 7.21 6.10 -20.01
N GLY A 323 6.65 7.16 -19.39
CA GLY A 323 5.43 7.81 -19.86
C GLY A 323 5.54 8.41 -21.27
N GLY A 324 6.76 8.59 -21.78
CA GLY A 324 7.00 8.93 -23.19
C GLY A 324 6.46 7.87 -24.16
N LYS A 325 6.55 6.58 -23.80
CA LYS A 325 6.10 5.43 -24.61
C LYS A 325 4.60 5.16 -24.50
N GLU A 326 3.89 5.81 -23.56
CA GLU A 326 2.45 5.60 -23.38
C GLU A 326 1.68 6.05 -24.62
N GLN A 327 0.81 5.17 -25.11
CA GLN A 327 0.01 5.36 -26.32
C GLN A 327 -1.40 5.88 -25.98
N ASP A 328 -1.96 5.51 -24.83
CA ASP A 328 -3.24 6.03 -24.36
C ASP A 328 -3.06 7.51 -23.95
N LYS A 329 -3.73 8.41 -24.68
CA LYS A 329 -3.62 9.86 -24.45
C LYS A 329 -4.09 10.28 -23.05
N LYS A 330 -5.11 9.64 -22.48
CA LYS A 330 -5.63 9.96 -21.14
C LYS A 330 -4.61 9.53 -20.08
N GLN A 331 -4.09 8.31 -20.22
CA GLN A 331 -3.03 7.78 -19.36
C GLN A 331 -1.77 8.65 -19.38
N LYS A 332 -1.31 9.02 -20.58
CA LYS A 332 -0.13 9.89 -20.77
C LYS A 332 -0.31 11.26 -20.10
N GLN A 333 -1.50 11.86 -20.23
CA GLN A 333 -1.81 13.12 -19.57
C GLN A 333 -1.90 12.98 -18.05
N LEU A 334 -2.42 11.86 -17.55
CA LEU A 334 -2.45 11.55 -16.11
C LEU A 334 -1.02 11.42 -15.56
N LEU A 335 -0.12 10.70 -16.24
CA LEU A 335 1.29 10.58 -15.87
C LEU A 335 1.98 11.95 -15.83
N LYS A 336 1.75 12.81 -16.83
CA LYS A 336 2.28 14.19 -16.85
C LYS A 336 1.78 14.99 -15.64
N THR A 337 0.50 14.84 -15.29
CA THR A 337 -0.10 15.49 -14.12
C THR A 337 0.52 15.02 -12.80
N PHE A 338 0.68 13.69 -12.63
CA PHE A 338 1.33 13.11 -11.46
C PHE A 338 2.77 13.58 -11.30
N MET A 339 3.53 13.62 -12.39
CA MET A 339 4.90 14.11 -12.41
C MET A 339 4.96 15.59 -12.02
N MET A 340 4.15 16.45 -12.64
CA MET A 340 4.09 17.88 -12.31
C MET A 340 3.80 18.11 -10.83
N GLN A 341 2.80 17.42 -10.27
CA GLN A 341 2.47 17.55 -8.84
C GLN A 341 3.62 17.09 -7.93
N ASN A 342 4.35 16.04 -8.30
CA ASN A 342 5.51 15.56 -7.53
C ASN A 342 6.70 16.53 -7.62
N ILE A 343 6.93 17.13 -8.80
CA ILE A 343 7.94 18.19 -9.01
C ILE A 343 7.59 19.40 -8.13
N THR A 344 6.35 19.90 -8.22
CA THR A 344 5.91 21.07 -7.45
C THR A 344 6.05 20.84 -5.95
N ARG A 345 5.56 19.72 -5.40
CA ARG A 345 5.69 19.42 -3.97
C ARG A 345 7.13 19.40 -3.48
N ARG A 346 8.05 18.82 -4.27
CA ARG A 346 9.48 18.79 -3.94
C ARG A 346 10.10 20.18 -4.02
N ARG A 347 9.78 20.98 -5.05
CA ARG A 347 10.23 22.37 -5.17
C ARG A 347 9.75 23.22 -3.99
N ASP A 348 8.49 23.08 -3.59
CA ASP A 348 7.93 23.80 -2.44
C ASP A 348 8.61 23.40 -1.12
N TYR A 349 8.90 22.10 -0.95
CA TYR A 349 9.67 21.63 0.21
C TYR A 349 11.10 22.19 0.23
N VAL A 350 11.79 22.22 -0.91
CA VAL A 350 13.13 22.83 -1.03
C VAL A 350 13.08 24.32 -0.71
N ARG A 351 12.10 25.07 -1.23
CA ARG A 351 11.89 26.49 -0.91
C ARG A 351 11.70 26.69 0.60
N ALA A 352 10.89 25.85 1.25
CA ALA A 352 10.69 25.90 2.69
C ALA A 352 11.98 25.59 3.48
N LEU A 353 12.83 24.69 3.00
CA LEU A 353 14.13 24.40 3.62
C LEU A 353 15.12 25.56 3.50
N SER A 354 15.17 26.22 2.34
CA SER A 354 16.08 27.34 2.10
C SER A 354 15.79 28.56 2.98
N LEU A 355 14.57 28.66 3.53
CA LEU A 355 14.19 29.66 4.53
C LEU A 355 14.65 29.29 5.97
N GLY A 356 15.21 28.09 6.17
CA GLY A 356 15.73 27.58 7.45
C GLY A 356 17.25 27.53 7.53
N THR A 357 17.80 26.55 8.27
CA THR A 357 19.26 26.40 8.49
C THR A 357 19.96 25.85 7.24
N VAL A 358 20.73 26.71 6.57
CA VAL A 358 21.29 26.52 5.22
C VAL A 358 22.25 25.31 5.09
N GLU A 359 23.09 25.02 6.09
CA GLU A 359 24.12 23.98 5.98
C GLU A 359 23.57 22.55 5.90
N ARG A 360 22.56 22.20 6.71
CA ARG A 360 21.91 20.87 6.63
C ARG A 360 21.06 20.71 5.37
N ALA A 361 20.59 21.83 4.80
CA ALA A 361 19.78 21.82 3.60
C ALA A 361 20.60 21.38 2.37
N MET A 362 21.84 21.87 2.23
CA MET A 362 22.66 21.64 1.02
C MET A 362 22.98 20.15 0.79
N GLY A 363 23.25 19.38 1.83
CA GLY A 363 23.54 17.94 1.70
C GLY A 363 22.33 17.08 1.33
N GLN A 364 21.11 17.58 1.53
CA GLN A 364 19.88 16.85 1.20
C GLN A 364 19.32 17.18 -0.18
N LEU A 365 19.75 18.30 -0.79
CA LEU A 365 19.25 18.76 -2.09
C LEU A 365 19.31 17.69 -3.19
N PRO A 366 20.41 16.91 -3.37
CA PRO A 366 20.46 15.89 -4.42
C PRO A 366 19.39 14.79 -4.29
N HIS A 367 18.85 14.58 -3.09
CA HIS A 367 17.86 13.55 -2.80
C HIS A 367 16.42 14.07 -2.89
N ILE A 368 16.22 15.35 -3.19
CA ILE A 368 14.90 16.01 -3.15
C ILE A 368 14.64 16.83 -4.40
N LEU A 369 15.65 17.53 -4.92
CA LEU A 369 15.51 18.44 -6.03
C LEU A 369 15.12 17.67 -7.31
N PRO A 370 13.96 17.95 -7.91
CA PRO A 370 13.40 17.09 -8.96
C PRO A 370 14.29 16.90 -10.17
N ASP A 371 15.15 17.87 -10.50
CA ASP A 371 16.03 17.85 -11.67
C ASP A 371 17.00 16.65 -11.64
N TYR A 372 17.36 16.14 -10.45
CA TYR A 372 18.16 14.93 -10.31
C TYR A 372 17.43 13.65 -10.76
N MET A 373 16.12 13.69 -11.02
CA MET A 373 15.41 12.55 -11.63
C MET A 373 15.99 12.17 -12.99
N LEU A 374 16.63 13.12 -13.70
CA LEU A 374 17.28 12.86 -14.99
C LEU A 374 18.42 11.83 -14.85
N VAL A 375 19.13 11.84 -13.73
CA VAL A 375 20.22 10.89 -13.44
C VAL A 375 19.72 9.45 -13.40
N PHE A 376 18.45 9.26 -13.03
CA PHE A 376 17.83 7.94 -12.91
C PHE A 376 16.99 7.56 -14.14
N ALA A 377 16.41 8.54 -14.82
CA ALA A 377 15.70 8.34 -16.09
C ALA A 377 16.61 7.77 -17.19
N VAL A 378 17.84 8.27 -17.31
CA VAL A 378 18.77 7.83 -18.36
C VAL A 378 19.12 6.34 -18.23
N PRO A 379 19.55 5.83 -17.06
CA PRO A 379 19.79 4.39 -16.88
C PRO A 379 18.54 3.54 -17.14
N ILE A 380 17.35 3.96 -16.72
CA ILE A 380 16.11 3.22 -16.99
C ILE A 380 15.90 3.03 -18.50
N LEU A 381 16.07 4.11 -19.27
CA LEU A 381 15.91 4.08 -20.72
C LEU A 381 17.03 3.30 -21.41
N ALA A 382 18.26 3.38 -20.90
CA ALA A 382 19.40 2.63 -21.43
C ALA A 382 19.30 1.11 -21.16
N HIS A 383 18.59 0.72 -20.11
CA HIS A 383 18.29 -0.67 -19.75
C HIS A 383 16.89 -1.12 -20.19
N ASP A 384 16.19 -0.32 -21.01
CA ASP A 384 14.91 -0.73 -21.58
C ASP A 384 15.10 -1.97 -22.48
N PRO A 385 14.35 -3.06 -22.30
CA PRO A 385 14.51 -4.28 -23.09
C PRO A 385 14.34 -4.08 -24.60
N GLU A 386 13.61 -3.06 -25.03
CA GLU A 386 13.44 -2.72 -26.45
C GLU A 386 14.61 -1.88 -27.01
N PHE A 387 15.43 -1.27 -26.15
CA PHE A 387 16.61 -0.50 -26.55
C PHE A 387 17.83 -1.40 -26.70
N THR A 388 17.94 -2.04 -27.86
CA THR A 388 18.95 -3.06 -28.16
C THR A 388 20.11 -2.55 -29.00
N ASN A 389 19.95 -1.46 -29.74
CA ASN A 389 20.96 -0.93 -30.64
C ASN A 389 21.09 0.59 -30.53
N SER A 390 22.23 1.05 -30.01
CA SER A 390 22.53 2.47 -29.84
C SER A 390 22.70 3.26 -31.14
N LYS A 391 22.75 2.60 -32.29
CA LYS A 391 22.81 3.22 -33.63
C LYS A 391 21.48 3.20 -34.37
N ASP A 392 20.46 2.53 -33.83
CA ASP A 392 19.13 2.51 -34.45
C ASP A 392 18.43 3.84 -34.22
N ILE A 393 18.21 4.59 -35.30
CA ILE A 393 17.57 5.90 -35.28
C ILE A 393 16.14 5.81 -34.74
N ASN A 394 15.40 4.74 -35.02
CA ASN A 394 14.02 4.60 -34.56
C ASN A 394 13.96 4.40 -33.05
N GLN A 395 14.84 3.55 -32.51
CA GLN A 395 14.95 3.37 -31.06
C GLN A 395 15.42 4.66 -30.38
N LEU A 396 16.41 5.35 -30.93
CA LEU A 396 16.88 6.65 -30.40
C LEU A 396 15.77 7.72 -30.39
N LYS A 397 14.88 7.75 -31.39
CA LYS A 397 13.70 8.65 -31.39
C LYS A 397 12.73 8.33 -30.25
N VAL A 398 12.54 7.06 -29.90
CA VAL A 398 11.72 6.66 -28.76
C VAL A 398 12.37 7.12 -27.45
N ILE A 399 13.69 6.95 -27.30
CA ILE A 399 14.45 7.44 -26.14
C ILE A 399 14.35 8.96 -26.03
N GLU A 400 14.52 9.68 -27.14
CA GLU A 400 14.36 11.13 -27.23
C GLU A 400 12.95 11.56 -26.77
N GLN A 401 11.90 10.87 -27.23
CA GLN A 401 10.52 11.14 -26.83
C GLN A 401 10.31 10.95 -25.32
N CYS A 402 10.94 9.95 -24.71
CA CYS A 402 10.90 9.72 -23.26
C CYS A 402 11.62 10.80 -22.46
N LEU A 403 12.79 11.23 -22.93
CA LEU A 403 13.53 12.32 -22.30
C LEU A 403 12.78 13.65 -22.42
N ARG A 404 12.21 13.95 -23.60
CA ARG A 404 11.38 15.16 -23.80
C ARG A 404 10.19 15.19 -22.85
N PHE A 405 9.54 14.04 -22.63
CA PHE A 405 8.38 13.94 -21.73
C PHE A 405 8.67 14.44 -20.31
N ILE A 406 9.88 14.19 -19.79
CA ILE A 406 10.28 14.63 -18.43
C ILE A 406 10.97 16.00 -18.43
N LEU A 407 11.70 16.35 -19.50
CA LEU A 407 12.43 17.61 -19.60
C LEU A 407 11.49 18.81 -19.74
N GLU A 408 10.39 18.68 -20.49
CA GLU A 408 9.40 19.74 -20.67
C GLU A 408 8.95 20.31 -19.30
N PRO A 409 8.38 19.51 -18.36
CA PRO A 409 8.08 19.94 -16.99
C PRO A 409 9.21 20.51 -16.15
N LEU A 410 10.44 20.02 -16.32
CA LEU A 410 11.57 20.45 -15.50
C LEU A 410 12.08 21.82 -15.95
N VAL A 411 12.19 22.03 -17.27
CA VAL A 411 12.74 23.25 -17.88
C VAL A 411 11.71 24.38 -17.89
N THR A 412 10.42 24.07 -17.99
CA THR A 412 9.38 25.10 -17.95
C THR A 412 9.26 25.65 -16.52
N LYS A 413 9.90 26.80 -16.27
CA LYS A 413 9.68 27.58 -15.05
C LYS A 413 8.25 28.14 -15.10
N ASN A 414 7.40 27.68 -14.20
CA ASN A 414 6.29 28.51 -13.70
C ASN A 414 6.83 29.42 -12.60
#